data_AF-A0A3S3MDW9-F1
#
_entry.id   AF-A0A3S3MDW9-F1
#
_cell.length_a   1.000
_cell.length_b   1.000
_cell.length_c   1.000
_cell.angle_alpha   90.00
_cell.angle_beta   90.00
_cell.angle_gamma   90.00
#
_symmetry.space_group_name_H-M   'P 1'
#
loop_
_entity.id
_entity.type
_entity.pdbx_description
1 polymer ?
#
loop_
_entity_poly.entity_id
_entity_poly.type
_entity_poly.pdbx_seq_one_letter_code
_entity_poly.pdbx_strand_id
1 'polypeptide(L)'
;MGAENNPYLGFIYTSFQERATAIAQGNTARQALEFGDVNLAKISGSIASDEKRHEAAYAKIIQTLFDLDPDATMMAFSNMMRKKITMPGCLMYDGEDGNLFDHYSTVAQQTEVYTANVNVESIEFSVERWNMDKVAAGLSGEGRKAQDYICNLSPKLRKLVERSKAKAKGKASPLVAFSWIFNRQV
;
A
#
# COMPACT_ATOMS: atom_id res chain seq x y z
N MET A 1 -3.08 -12.67 8.76
CA MET A 1 -3.81 -11.48 8.30
C MET A 1 -4.25 -10.68 9.51
N GLY A 2 -3.77 -9.45 9.68
CA GLY A 2 -3.95 -8.63 10.88
C GLY A 2 -5.33 -7.98 11.07
N ALA A 3 -6.37 -8.56 10.48
CA ALA A 3 -7.73 -8.01 10.52
C ALA A 3 -8.54 -8.45 11.74
N GLU A 4 -8.04 -9.40 12.56
CA GLU A 4 -8.65 -9.81 13.85
C GLU A 4 -10.16 -10.13 13.78
N ASN A 5 -10.66 -10.61 12.62
CA ASN A 5 -12.09 -10.78 12.33
C ASN A 5 -12.94 -9.50 12.55
N ASN A 6 -12.31 -8.33 12.51
CA ASN A 6 -12.95 -7.03 12.65
C ASN A 6 -13.21 -6.42 11.25
N PRO A 7 -14.47 -6.17 10.87
CA PRO A 7 -14.81 -5.65 9.54
C PRO A 7 -14.22 -4.26 9.28
N TYR A 8 -14.06 -3.40 10.30
CA TYR A 8 -13.41 -2.10 10.14
C TYR A 8 -11.97 -2.26 9.67
N LEU A 9 -11.20 -3.09 10.38
CA LEU A 9 -9.80 -3.38 10.03
C LEU A 9 -9.71 -4.06 8.67
N GLY A 10 -10.62 -4.99 8.36
CA GLY A 10 -10.67 -5.69 7.08
C GLY A 10 -10.94 -4.77 5.89
N PHE A 11 -11.93 -3.88 5.98
CA PHE A 11 -12.25 -2.95 4.89
C PHE A 11 -11.16 -1.89 4.71
N ILE A 12 -10.59 -1.38 5.80
CA ILE A 12 -9.42 -0.48 5.72
C ILE A 12 -8.25 -1.20 5.05
N TYR A 13 -7.92 -2.41 5.49
CA TYR A 13 -6.84 -3.20 4.89
C TYR A 13 -7.04 -3.43 3.39
N THR A 14 -8.22 -3.92 3.00
CA THR A 14 -8.54 -4.22 1.59
C THR A 14 -8.51 -2.97 0.73
N SER A 15 -9.05 -1.84 1.19
CA SER A 15 -8.97 -0.56 0.47
C SER A 15 -7.52 -0.17 0.12
N PHE A 16 -6.58 -0.35 1.07
CA PHE A 16 -5.16 -0.11 0.82
C PHE A 16 -4.54 -1.13 -0.16
N GLN A 17 -4.89 -2.41 -0.04
CA GLN A 17 -4.37 -3.45 -0.91
C GLN A 17 -4.86 -3.28 -2.36
N GLU A 18 -6.13 -2.96 -2.57
CA GLU A 18 -6.67 -2.71 -3.91
C GLU A 18 -5.98 -1.53 -4.58
N ARG A 19 -5.80 -0.43 -3.84
CA ARG A 19 -5.07 0.74 -4.36
C ARG A 19 -3.61 0.41 -4.68
N ALA A 20 -2.93 -0.32 -3.80
CA ALA A 20 -1.55 -0.75 -4.01
C ALA A 20 -1.41 -1.60 -5.29
N THR A 21 -2.31 -2.56 -5.48
CA THR A 21 -2.33 -3.44 -6.66
C THR A 21 -2.68 -2.65 -7.93
N ALA A 22 -3.65 -1.74 -7.86
CA ALA A 22 -4.02 -0.88 -8.99
C ALA A 22 -2.83 -0.03 -9.48
N ILE A 23 -2.06 0.55 -8.55
CA ILE A 23 -0.86 1.34 -8.86
C ILE A 23 0.22 0.44 -9.45
N ALA A 24 0.50 -0.71 -8.83
CA ALA A 24 1.51 -1.64 -9.32
C ALA A 24 1.21 -2.14 -10.74
N GLN A 25 -0.03 -2.59 -10.99
CA GLN A 25 -0.45 -3.03 -12.32
C GLN A 25 -0.46 -1.88 -13.34
N GLY A 26 -0.85 -0.67 -12.94
CA GLY A 26 -0.78 0.51 -13.79
C GLY A 26 0.66 0.88 -14.19
N ASN A 27 1.62 0.75 -13.27
CA ASN A 27 3.04 0.97 -13.55
C ASN A 27 3.61 -0.13 -14.45
N THR A 28 3.30 -1.40 -14.18
CA THR A 28 3.67 -2.53 -15.05
C THR A 28 3.11 -2.36 -16.47
N ALA A 29 1.86 -1.91 -16.61
CA ALA A 29 1.26 -1.65 -17.91
C ALA A 29 2.02 -0.56 -18.70
N ARG A 30 2.45 0.51 -18.02
CA ARG A 30 3.24 1.59 -18.63
C ARG A 30 4.60 1.06 -19.10
N GLN A 31 5.30 0.31 -18.26
CA GLN A 31 6.59 -0.29 -18.62
C GLN A 31 6.46 -1.27 -19.79
N ALA A 32 5.41 -2.10 -19.78
CA ALA A 32 5.15 -3.02 -20.90
C ALA A 32 5.01 -2.27 -22.24
N LEU A 33 4.34 -1.12 -22.26
CA LEU A 33 4.28 -0.25 -23.45
C LEU A 33 5.65 0.30 -23.84
N GLU A 34 6.46 0.75 -22.87
CA GLU A 34 7.82 1.27 -23.11
C GLU A 34 8.73 0.19 -23.72
N PHE A 35 8.54 -1.08 -23.33
CA PHE A 35 9.24 -2.23 -23.94
C PHE A 35 8.58 -2.74 -25.23
N GLY A 36 7.49 -2.12 -25.69
CA GLY A 36 6.81 -2.44 -26.95
C GLY A 36 5.78 -3.59 -26.87
N ASP A 37 5.50 -4.13 -25.69
CA ASP A 37 4.50 -5.19 -25.50
C ASP A 37 3.10 -4.61 -25.19
N VAL A 38 2.36 -4.33 -26.26
CA VAL A 38 1.00 -3.78 -26.19
C VAL A 38 0.00 -4.76 -25.56
N ASN A 39 0.22 -6.08 -25.68
CA ASN A 39 -0.72 -7.07 -25.15
C ASN A 39 -0.56 -7.20 -23.63
N LEU A 40 0.67 -7.27 -23.14
CA LEU A 40 0.94 -7.26 -21.70
C LEU A 40 0.44 -5.97 -21.05
N ALA A 41 0.63 -4.83 -21.72
CA ALA A 41 0.09 -3.56 -21.26
C ALA A 41 -1.44 -3.57 -21.11
N LYS A 42 -2.16 -4.16 -22.06
CA LYS A 42 -3.63 -4.32 -21.99
C LYS A 42 -4.05 -5.22 -20.85
N ILE A 43 -3.34 -6.33 -20.62
CA ILE A 43 -3.63 -7.27 -19.52
C ILE A 43 -3.46 -6.55 -18.19
N SER A 44 -2.29 -5.98 -17.92
CA SER A 44 -2.02 -5.26 -16.67
C SER A 44 -2.94 -4.05 -16.49
N GLY A 45 -3.23 -3.30 -17.56
CA GLY A 45 -4.17 -2.18 -17.53
C GLY A 45 -5.61 -2.59 -17.20
N SER A 46 -6.06 -3.75 -17.70
CA SER A 46 -7.39 -4.29 -17.40
C SER A 46 -7.49 -4.68 -15.93
N ILE A 47 -6.48 -5.38 -15.40
CA ILE A 47 -6.41 -5.72 -13.96
C ILE A 47 -6.42 -4.44 -13.13
N ALA A 48 -5.59 -3.45 -13.47
CA ALA A 48 -5.55 -2.17 -12.76
C ALA A 48 -6.91 -1.45 -12.75
N SER A 49 -7.68 -1.56 -13.84
CA SER A 49 -9.03 -1.00 -13.92
C SER A 49 -10.00 -1.71 -12.98
N ASP A 50 -9.86 -3.02 -12.82
CA ASP A 50 -10.69 -3.83 -11.92
C ASP A 50 -10.39 -3.49 -10.46
N GLU A 51 -9.11 -3.41 -10.09
CA GLU A 51 -8.71 -3.04 -8.73
C GLU A 51 -9.14 -1.62 -8.35
N LYS A 52 -9.17 -0.68 -9.30
CA LYS A 52 -9.77 0.65 -9.05
C LYS A 52 -11.26 0.60 -8.72
N ARG A 53 -12.01 -0.34 -9.34
CA ARG A 53 -13.43 -0.54 -9.01
C ARG A 53 -13.58 -1.15 -7.63
N HIS A 54 -12.72 -2.09 -7.26
CA HIS A 54 -12.69 -2.67 -5.92
C HIS A 54 -12.33 -1.63 -4.86
N GLU A 55 -11.28 -0.83 -5.08
CA GLU A 55 -10.90 0.30 -4.23
C GLU A 55 -12.10 1.24 -4.02
N ALA A 56 -12.79 1.64 -5.09
CA ALA A 56 -13.94 2.53 -5.01
C ALA A 56 -15.09 1.92 -4.18
N ALA A 57 -15.33 0.62 -4.30
CA ALA A 57 -16.35 -0.07 -3.52
C ALA A 57 -15.99 -0.11 -2.03
N TYR A 58 -14.76 -0.51 -1.67
CA TYR A 58 -14.30 -0.53 -0.28
C TYR A 58 -14.23 0.87 0.31
N ALA A 59 -13.84 1.88 -0.47
CA ALA A 59 -13.80 3.25 -0.01
C ALA A 59 -15.20 3.80 0.33
N LYS A 60 -16.23 3.36 -0.39
CA LYS A 60 -17.62 3.67 -0.08
C LYS A 60 -18.08 3.00 1.22
N ILE A 61 -17.67 1.76 1.47
CA ILE A 61 -17.97 1.08 2.74
C ILE A 61 -17.36 1.85 3.91
N ILE A 62 -16.09 2.24 3.82
CA ILE A 62 -15.42 3.01 4.88
C ILE A 62 -16.08 4.37 5.08
N GLN A 63 -16.53 5.05 4.01
CA GLN A 63 -17.28 6.28 4.13
C GLN A 63 -18.56 6.07 4.96
N THR A 64 -19.34 5.01 4.65
CA THR A 64 -20.53 4.67 5.43
C THR A 64 -20.19 4.37 6.89
N LEU A 65 -19.05 3.73 7.17
CA LEU A 65 -18.60 3.48 8.54
C LEU A 65 -18.26 4.80 9.27
N PHE A 66 -17.64 5.77 8.61
CA PHE A 66 -17.43 7.10 9.19
C PHE A 66 -18.74 7.84 9.47
N ASP A 67 -19.76 7.67 8.62
CA ASP A 67 -21.06 8.32 8.80
C ASP A 67 -21.84 7.71 9.98
N LEU A 68 -21.67 6.40 10.25
CA LEU A 68 -22.38 5.66 11.30
C LEU A 68 -21.64 5.63 12.64
N ASP A 69 -20.33 5.41 12.61
CA ASP A 69 -19.48 5.23 13.79
C ASP A 69 -18.09 5.86 13.55
N PRO A 70 -18.01 7.21 13.58
CA PRO A 70 -16.77 7.92 13.27
C PRO A 70 -15.64 7.60 14.26
N ASP A 71 -15.97 7.35 15.55
CA ASP A 71 -14.96 7.09 16.58
C ASP A 71 -14.29 5.74 16.37
N ALA A 72 -15.07 4.66 16.23
CA ALA A 72 -14.52 3.34 16.02
C ALA A 72 -13.78 3.25 14.68
N THR A 73 -14.30 3.90 13.63
CA THR A 73 -13.65 3.94 12.32
C THR A 73 -12.29 4.63 12.39
N MET A 74 -12.22 5.79 13.05
CA MET A 74 -10.97 6.53 13.24
C MET A 74 -9.95 5.72 14.04
N MET A 75 -10.38 5.09 15.14
CA MET A 75 -9.52 4.23 15.95
C MET A 75 -9.01 3.01 15.19
N ALA A 76 -9.88 2.34 14.42
CA ALA A 76 -9.52 1.21 13.58
C ALA A 76 -8.48 1.60 12.52
N PHE A 77 -8.64 2.77 11.91
CA PHE A 77 -7.69 3.30 10.94
C PHE A 77 -6.32 3.55 11.57
N SER A 78 -6.30 4.20 12.74
CA SER A 78 -5.06 4.44 13.50
C SER A 78 -4.39 3.13 13.89
N ASN A 79 -5.16 2.13 14.31
CA ASN A 79 -4.66 0.80 14.64
C ASN A 79 -3.98 0.13 13.43
N MET A 80 -4.64 0.13 12.26
CA MET A 80 -4.07 -0.41 11.02
C MET A 80 -2.77 0.29 10.63
N MET A 81 -2.72 1.62 10.72
CA MET A 81 -1.53 2.39 10.41
C MET A 81 -0.36 2.10 11.38
N ARG A 82 -0.66 1.86 12.67
CA ARG A 82 0.36 1.49 13.68
C ARG A 82 0.90 0.09 13.47
N LYS A 83 0.04 -0.86 13.11
CA LYS A 83 0.44 -2.24 12.77
C LYS A 83 1.21 -2.32 11.45
N LYS A 84 1.14 -1.26 10.63
CA LYS A 84 1.56 -1.20 9.23
C LYS A 84 0.71 -2.13 8.36
N ILE A 85 0.48 -1.70 7.12
CA ILE A 85 -0.22 -2.52 6.15
C ILE A 85 0.73 -3.61 5.65
N THR A 86 0.59 -4.82 6.19
CA THR A 86 1.40 -5.97 5.78
C THR A 86 0.97 -6.47 4.41
N MET A 87 1.93 -6.61 3.49
CA MET A 87 1.65 -7.18 2.17
C MET A 87 1.19 -8.64 2.30
N PRO A 88 0.17 -9.09 1.55
CA PRO A 88 -0.32 -10.46 1.59
C PRO A 88 0.78 -11.49 1.29
N GLY A 89 1.70 -11.16 0.38
CA GLY A 89 2.83 -11.99 -0.02
C GLY A 89 4.05 -11.91 0.91
N CYS A 90 3.94 -11.34 2.12
CA CYS A 90 5.12 -11.15 2.99
C CYS A 90 5.80 -12.44 3.46
N LEU A 91 5.12 -13.60 3.34
CA LEU A 91 5.64 -14.93 3.69
C LEU A 91 6.01 -15.75 2.45
N MET A 92 6.30 -15.08 1.34
CA MET A 92 6.68 -15.74 0.08
C MET A 92 7.97 -16.55 0.26
N TYR A 93 7.94 -17.79 -0.20
CA TYR A 93 9.05 -18.74 -0.13
C TYR A 93 9.01 -19.66 -1.35
N ASP A 94 10.15 -19.87 -1.99
CA ASP A 94 10.28 -20.70 -3.20
C ASP A 94 10.92 -22.07 -2.93
N GLY A 95 11.31 -22.37 -1.69
CA GLY A 95 12.03 -23.59 -1.32
C GLY A 95 13.52 -23.38 -1.09
N GLU A 96 14.08 -22.23 -1.47
CA GLU A 96 15.52 -21.96 -1.42
C GLU A 96 15.84 -20.64 -0.68
N ASP A 97 15.10 -19.57 -0.96
CA ASP A 97 15.36 -18.23 -0.43
C ASP A 97 14.42 -17.85 0.71
N GLY A 98 14.95 -17.82 1.93
CA GLY A 98 14.20 -17.42 3.14
C GLY A 98 13.80 -15.93 3.20
N ASN A 99 14.39 -15.07 2.35
CA ASN A 99 14.11 -13.63 2.31
C ASN A 99 13.49 -13.19 0.96
N LEU A 100 12.86 -14.12 0.24
CA LEU A 100 12.36 -13.92 -1.12
C LEU A 100 11.45 -12.69 -1.27
N PHE A 101 10.58 -12.44 -0.29
CA PHE A 101 9.72 -11.25 -0.30
C PHE A 101 10.52 -9.94 -0.23
N ASP A 102 11.58 -9.88 0.57
CA ASP A 102 12.40 -8.68 0.71
C ASP A 102 13.24 -8.44 -0.55
N HIS A 103 13.77 -9.50 -1.16
CA HIS A 103 14.46 -9.42 -2.44
C HIS A 103 13.52 -8.97 -3.57
N TYR A 104 12.34 -9.59 -3.68
CA TYR A 104 11.30 -9.17 -4.64
C TYR A 104 10.89 -7.70 -4.44
N SER A 105 10.65 -7.30 -3.19
CA SER A 105 10.25 -5.93 -2.84
C SER A 105 11.33 -4.91 -3.20
N THR A 106 12.60 -5.30 -3.08
CA THR A 106 13.74 -4.47 -3.50
C THR A 106 13.75 -4.26 -5.01
N VAL A 107 13.56 -5.33 -5.79
CA VAL A 107 13.47 -5.23 -7.26
C VAL A 107 12.27 -4.38 -7.67
N ALA A 108 11.08 -4.62 -7.10
CA ALA A 108 9.87 -3.84 -7.39
C ALA A 108 10.02 -2.34 -7.07
N GLN A 109 10.79 -2.01 -6.01
CA GLN A 109 11.14 -0.65 -5.63
C GLN A 109 12.13 0.00 -6.61
N GLN A 110 13.08 -0.76 -7.15
CA GLN A 110 14.08 -0.28 -8.10
C GLN A 110 13.52 -0.11 -9.51
N THR A 111 12.62 -1.00 -9.92
CA THR A 111 11.91 -0.90 -11.20
C THR A 111 10.72 0.05 -11.13
N GLU A 112 10.47 0.70 -9.99
CA GLU A 112 9.37 1.65 -9.79
C GLU A 112 7.96 1.06 -10.00
N VAL A 113 7.82 -0.27 -10.03
CA VAL A 113 6.51 -0.95 -10.07
C VAL A 113 5.74 -0.66 -8.79
N TYR A 114 6.37 -0.86 -7.64
CA TYR A 114 5.78 -0.56 -6.33
C TYR A 114 6.85 0.01 -5.39
N THR A 115 6.60 1.21 -4.87
CA THR A 115 7.57 1.92 -4.04
C THR A 115 7.03 2.22 -2.66
N ALA A 116 7.92 2.48 -1.70
CA ALA A 116 7.53 2.93 -0.36
C ALA A 116 6.72 4.25 -0.38
N ASN A 117 6.83 5.05 -1.45
CA ASN A 117 5.99 6.25 -1.64
C ASN A 117 4.51 5.88 -1.84
N VAL A 118 4.21 4.75 -2.49
CA VAL A 118 2.83 4.31 -2.74
C VAL A 118 2.05 4.18 -1.43
N ASN A 119 2.68 3.66 -0.38
CA ASN A 119 2.08 3.58 0.95
C ASN A 119 1.76 4.98 1.50
N VAL A 120 2.70 5.94 1.38
CA VAL A 120 2.52 7.31 1.89
C VAL A 120 1.39 8.03 1.16
N GLU A 121 1.41 7.96 -0.17
CA GLU A 121 0.39 8.57 -1.04
C GLU A 121 -0.99 7.94 -0.82
N SER A 122 -1.07 6.64 -0.51
CA SER A 122 -2.33 5.98 -0.17
C SER A 122 -2.92 6.46 1.15
N ILE A 123 -2.07 6.81 2.13
CA ILE A 123 -2.52 7.42 3.39
C ILE A 123 -3.00 8.85 3.15
N GLU A 124 -2.26 9.65 2.37
CA GLU A 124 -2.67 11.02 2.01
C GLU A 124 -4.01 11.02 1.28
N PHE A 125 -4.15 10.16 0.27
CA PHE A 125 -5.40 9.97 -0.47
C PHE A 125 -6.55 9.58 0.45
N SER A 126 -6.31 8.66 1.38
CA SER A 126 -7.31 8.24 2.37
C SER A 126 -7.79 9.39 3.26
N VAL A 127 -6.84 10.17 3.81
CA VAL A 127 -7.13 11.32 4.68
C VAL A 127 -8.00 12.33 3.95
N GLU A 128 -7.64 12.66 2.71
CA GLU A 128 -8.41 13.58 1.87
C GLU A 128 -9.78 13.01 1.49
N ARG A 129 -9.82 11.75 1.04
CA ARG A 129 -11.02 11.09 0.53
C ARG A 129 -12.16 11.04 1.54
N TRP A 130 -11.84 10.88 2.81
CA TRP A 130 -12.82 10.81 3.91
C TRP A 130 -12.84 12.07 4.78
N ASN A 131 -12.14 13.14 4.38
CA ASN A 131 -12.01 14.39 5.15
C ASN A 131 -11.68 14.15 6.63
N MET A 132 -10.73 13.24 6.88
CA MET A 132 -10.43 12.78 8.25
C MET A 132 -10.01 13.92 9.17
N ASP A 133 -9.40 14.98 8.63
CA ASP A 133 -8.99 16.19 9.35
C ASP A 133 -10.17 17.04 9.86
N LYS A 134 -11.35 16.89 9.26
CA LYS A 134 -12.56 17.67 9.58
C LYS A 134 -13.58 16.90 10.42
N VAL A 135 -13.34 15.62 10.69
CA VAL A 135 -14.22 14.80 11.53
C VAL A 135 -14.12 15.30 12.98
N ALA A 136 -15.02 16.19 13.39
CA ALA A 136 -15.03 16.75 14.74
C ALA A 136 -16.12 16.14 15.64
N ALA A 137 -17.29 15.87 15.05
CA ALA A 137 -18.43 15.31 15.78
C ALA A 137 -18.27 13.80 15.98
N GLY A 138 -18.76 13.31 17.13
CA GLY A 138 -18.78 11.87 17.44
C GLY A 138 -17.44 11.28 17.89
N LEU A 139 -16.33 12.02 17.89
CA LEU A 139 -15.04 11.53 18.38
C LEU A 139 -14.88 11.64 19.90
N SER A 140 -14.42 10.56 20.51
CA SER A 140 -13.93 10.49 21.87
C SER A 140 -12.54 11.13 22.00
N GLY A 141 -12.00 11.17 23.22
CA GLY A 141 -10.63 11.63 23.44
C GLY A 141 -9.59 10.76 22.72
N GLU A 142 -9.82 9.44 22.65
CA GLU A 142 -8.95 8.52 21.93
C GLU A 142 -9.15 8.63 20.41
N GLY A 143 -10.39 8.84 19.94
CA GLY A 143 -10.66 9.14 18.53
C GLY A 143 -9.93 10.38 18.02
N ARG A 144 -9.90 11.46 18.81
CA ARG A 144 -9.11 12.67 18.48
C ARG A 144 -7.61 12.40 18.42
N LYS A 145 -7.05 11.63 19.37
CA LYS A 145 -5.63 11.22 19.31
C LYS A 145 -5.34 10.35 18.08
N ALA A 146 -6.28 9.50 17.69
CA ALA A 146 -6.19 8.66 16.49
C ALA A 146 -6.20 9.54 15.21
N GLN A 147 -7.12 10.50 15.13
CA GLN A 147 -7.19 11.48 14.05
C GLN A 147 -5.88 12.27 13.92
N ASP A 148 -5.39 12.84 15.02
CA ASP A 148 -4.12 13.59 15.04
C ASP A 148 -2.96 12.72 14.57
N TYR A 149 -2.90 11.46 15.00
CA TYR A 149 -1.87 10.53 14.57
C TYR A 149 -1.91 10.29 13.06
N ILE A 150 -3.07 9.97 12.50
CA ILE A 150 -3.24 9.65 11.08
C ILE A 150 -2.94 10.87 10.20
N CYS A 151 -3.53 12.03 10.52
CA CYS A 151 -3.37 13.25 9.72
C CYS A 151 -1.92 13.75 9.69
N ASN A 152 -1.13 13.42 10.73
CA ASN A 152 0.29 13.76 10.79
C ASN A 152 1.23 12.61 10.40
N LEU A 153 0.71 11.47 9.93
CA LEU A 153 1.52 10.29 9.63
C LEU A 153 2.27 10.43 8.30
N SER A 154 1.62 10.88 7.24
CA SER A 154 2.21 10.95 5.89
C SER A 154 3.47 11.81 5.82
N PRO A 155 3.52 13.03 6.41
CA PRO A 155 4.76 13.82 6.43
C PRO A 155 5.92 13.14 7.16
N LYS A 156 5.62 12.35 8.22
CA LYS A 156 6.64 11.60 8.97
C LYS A 156 7.18 10.44 8.13
N LEU A 157 6.29 9.68 7.48
CA LEU A 157 6.68 8.57 6.62
C LEU A 157 7.45 9.05 5.39
N ARG A 158 7.04 10.17 4.77
CA ARG A 158 7.77 10.77 3.64
C ARG A 158 9.22 11.08 4.00
N LYS A 159 9.46 11.72 5.16
CA LYS A 159 10.83 11.97 5.66
C LYS A 159 11.62 10.67 5.90
N LEU A 160 10.98 9.61 6.36
CA LEU A 160 11.63 8.31 6.55
C LEU A 160 12.00 7.66 5.21
N VAL A 161 11.08 7.66 4.24
CA VAL A 161 11.31 7.12 2.90
C VAL A 161 12.46 7.86 2.21
N GLU A 162 12.47 9.20 2.26
CA GLU A 162 13.55 9.99 1.66
C GLU A 162 14.90 9.76 2.33
N ARG A 163 14.94 9.60 3.66
CA ARG A 163 16.18 9.20 4.37
C ARG A 163 16.65 7.82 3.96
N SER A 164 15.76 6.86 3.78
CA SER A 164 16.11 5.51 3.33
C SER A 164 16.65 5.52 1.90
N LYS A 165 16.03 6.26 0.98
CA LYS A 165 16.54 6.46 -0.38
C LYS A 165 17.91 7.12 -0.38
N ALA A 166 18.11 8.16 0.43
CA ALA A 166 19.40 8.84 0.53
C ALA A 166 20.53 7.91 1.05
N LYS A 167 20.22 6.99 1.97
CA LYS A 167 21.18 5.97 2.44
C LYS A 167 21.48 4.88 1.42
N ALA A 168 20.52 4.56 0.55
CA ALA A 168 20.70 3.61 -0.54
C ALA A 168 21.48 4.24 -1.70
N LYS A 169 21.35 5.56 -1.92
CA LYS A 169 22.06 6.30 -2.96
C LYS A 169 23.57 6.21 -2.75
N GLY A 170 24.26 5.49 -3.63
CA GLY A 170 25.72 5.28 -3.59
C GLY A 170 26.15 3.89 -3.11
N LYS A 171 25.21 3.01 -2.73
CA LYS A 171 25.48 1.57 -2.57
C LYS A 171 24.96 0.84 -3.79
N ALA A 172 25.81 0.05 -4.44
CA ALA A 172 25.33 -0.92 -5.42
C ALA A 172 24.44 -1.92 -4.66
N SER A 173 23.19 -2.07 -5.10
CA SER A 173 22.37 -3.19 -4.61
C SER A 173 23.03 -4.49 -5.07
N PRO A 174 23.16 -5.49 -4.18
CA PRO A 174 23.68 -6.78 -4.60
C PRO A 174 22.74 -7.39 -5.64
N LEU A 175 23.33 -8.00 -6.67
CA LEU A 175 22.59 -8.82 -7.61
C LEU A 175 22.06 -10.05 -6.89
N VAL A 176 20.77 -10.32 -7.00
CA VAL A 176 20.11 -11.46 -6.35
C VAL A 176 19.62 -12.44 -7.40
N ALA A 177 19.89 -13.73 -7.20
CA ALA A 177 19.39 -14.78 -8.08
C ALA A 177 17.94 -15.13 -7.71
N PHE A 178 17.06 -15.27 -8.70
CA PHE A 178 15.68 -15.67 -8.49
C PHE A 178 15.37 -16.99 -9.22
N SER A 179 14.81 -17.95 -8.50
CA SER A 179 14.37 -19.25 -9.05
C SER A 179 13.36 -19.09 -10.19
N TRP A 180 12.49 -18.07 -10.10
CA TRP A 180 11.47 -17.75 -11.12
C TRP A 180 12.01 -17.44 -12.51
N ILE A 181 13.29 -17.06 -12.60
CA ILE A 181 13.97 -16.75 -13.86
C ILE A 181 15.18 -17.65 -14.09
N PHE A 182 15.10 -18.91 -13.63
CA PHE A 182 16.14 -19.92 -13.78
C PHE A 182 17.47 -19.54 -13.10
N ASN A 183 17.38 -18.99 -11.88
CA ASN A 183 18.53 -18.53 -11.08
C ASN A 183 19.39 -17.46 -11.76
N ARG A 184 18.82 -16.75 -12.75
CA ARG A 184 19.41 -15.52 -13.28
C ARG A 184 19.35 -14.42 -12.23
N GLN A 185 20.34 -13.53 -12.29
CA GLN A 185 20.52 -12.45 -11.34
C GLN A 185 19.92 -11.14 -11.85
N VAL A 186 19.30 -10.37 -10.96
CA VAL A 186 18.78 -9.02 -11.19
C VAL A 186 19.15 -8.09 -10.05
#